data_AF-A0AAV9HXX8-F1
#
_entry.id   AF-A0AAV9HXX8-F1
#
_cell.length_a   1.000
_cell.length_b   1.000
_cell.length_c   1.000
_cell.angle_alpha   90.00
_cell.angle_beta   90.00
_cell.angle_gamma   90.00
#
_symmetry.space_group_name_H-M   'P 1'
#
loop_
_entity.id
_entity.type
_entity.pdbx_description
1 polymer ?
#
loop_
_entity_poly.entity_id
_entity_poly.type
_entity_poly.pdbx_seq_one_letter_code
_entity_poly.pdbx_strand_id
1 'polypeptide(L)'
;MDSAAGSSRTSSDRQISRPPGFAPAQLSPFPPHRVWGPRCSHSSMTTFYQETFHCEVCRRWNSFGWLYRCVVDRDPLILEGQNKGVQIAFDSLGQHFAKEMTLGKYGPDSRSQKNNFLKEISMEQMCSYTPEQISTILAQRDHVAEKIAEERKSVPTNYNQAKNKFPDDGRPWLPNHKHECQFKACHRCHTVGRDKSWVSLNGVLNGEVLPHLATGFSFSYIGTRPCADAEIVKNLGCRPVPLVSAMKFCKRLAMS
;
A
#
# COMPACT_ATOMS: atom_id res chain seq x y z
N MET A 1 89.31 14.71 -27.77
CA MET A 1 89.36 14.55 -26.32
C MET A 1 88.03 13.98 -25.87
N ASP A 2 88.00 12.65 -25.86
CA ASP A 2 87.38 11.76 -24.86
C ASP A 2 85.95 11.97 -24.35
N SER A 3 85.20 10.87 -24.51
CA SER A 3 84.33 10.22 -23.51
C SER A 3 82.82 10.48 -23.52
N ALA A 4 82.09 9.42 -23.91
CA ALA A 4 81.10 8.61 -23.13
C ALA A 4 80.00 9.38 -22.33
N ALA A 5 78.73 8.98 -22.22
CA ALA A 5 77.99 7.74 -22.44
C ALA A 5 76.46 8.01 -22.36
N GLY A 6 75.64 7.05 -22.85
CA GLY A 6 74.26 6.75 -22.36
C GLY A 6 73.10 7.45 -23.09
N SER A 7 72.35 6.79 -23.99
CA SER A 7 71.23 5.86 -23.73
C SER A 7 70.10 6.53 -22.92
N SER A 8 68.83 6.67 -23.33
CA SER A 8 67.98 5.86 -24.21
C SER A 8 66.68 6.62 -24.56
N ARG A 9 66.19 6.42 -25.79
CA ARG A 9 64.82 5.95 -26.21
C ARG A 9 63.65 6.15 -25.23
N THR A 10 62.39 6.40 -25.59
CA THR A 10 61.61 6.50 -26.85
C THR A 10 60.17 6.78 -26.42
N SER A 11 59.37 7.33 -27.35
CA SER A 11 57.96 6.96 -27.57
C SER A 11 56.91 7.36 -26.51
N SER A 12 56.13 8.36 -26.89
CA SER A 12 54.66 8.32 -26.97
C SER A 12 53.93 7.29 -26.10
N ASP A 13 53.08 7.77 -25.20
CA ASP A 13 51.71 7.29 -25.16
C ASP A 13 50.73 8.27 -24.48
N ARG A 14 49.55 8.39 -25.08
CA ARG A 14 48.44 9.25 -24.68
C ARG A 14 47.99 8.94 -23.25
N GLN A 15 48.08 9.91 -22.34
CA GLN A 15 47.37 9.85 -21.07
C GLN A 15 45.86 9.91 -21.30
N ILE A 16 45.19 8.77 -21.16
CA ILE A 16 43.75 8.67 -20.99
C ILE A 16 43.40 9.23 -19.61
N SER A 17 42.71 10.36 -19.58
CA SER A 17 42.17 10.95 -18.35
C SER A 17 41.09 10.03 -17.75
N ARG A 18 41.27 9.66 -16.48
CA ARG A 18 40.27 8.95 -15.69
C ARG A 18 39.07 9.88 -15.42
N PRO A 19 37.82 9.37 -15.40
CA PRO A 19 36.68 10.16 -14.92
C PRO A 19 36.82 10.44 -13.42
N PRO A 20 36.33 11.58 -12.91
CA PRO A 20 36.39 11.90 -11.50
C PRO A 20 35.59 10.86 -10.70
N GLY A 21 36.26 10.24 -9.73
CA GLY A 21 35.66 9.27 -8.83
C GLY A 21 34.51 9.89 -8.05
N PHE A 22 33.44 9.11 -7.90
CA PHE A 22 32.34 9.42 -6.99
C PHE A 22 32.91 9.61 -5.58
N ALA A 23 32.95 10.85 -5.11
CA ALA A 23 33.15 11.11 -3.69
C ALA A 23 31.98 10.46 -2.92
N PRO A 24 32.25 9.74 -1.81
CA PRO A 24 31.18 9.24 -0.97
C PRO A 24 30.41 10.46 -0.44
N ALA A 25 29.09 10.46 -0.66
CA ALA A 25 28.21 11.49 -0.11
C ALA A 25 28.42 11.54 1.41
N GLN A 26 28.97 12.66 1.90
CA GLN A 26 29.06 12.89 3.33
C GLN A 26 27.64 12.93 3.89
N LEU A 27 27.26 11.86 4.60
CA LEU A 27 26.02 11.81 5.36
C LEU A 27 26.12 12.88 6.44
N SER A 28 25.29 13.91 6.32
CA SER A 28 25.12 14.91 7.36
C SER A 28 24.65 14.19 8.65
N PRO A 29 25.23 14.47 9.83
CA PRO A 29 24.88 13.75 11.07
C PRO A 29 23.50 14.10 11.62
N PHE A 30 22.85 15.13 11.07
CA PHE A 30 21.57 15.62 11.55
C PHE A 30 20.47 15.17 10.58
N PRO A 31 19.43 14.44 11.05
CA PRO A 31 18.27 14.21 10.22
C PRO A 31 17.71 15.59 9.83
N PRO A 32 17.46 15.87 8.54
CA PRO A 32 16.86 17.13 8.15
C PRO A 32 15.59 17.30 8.98
N HIS A 33 15.44 18.47 9.62
CA HIS A 33 14.21 18.85 10.29
C HIS A 33 13.03 18.37 9.44
N ARG A 34 12.16 17.52 10.01
CA ARG A 34 10.96 17.08 9.29
C ARG A 34 10.15 18.32 9.00
N VAL A 35 10.29 18.86 7.79
CA VAL A 35 9.36 19.81 7.22
C VAL A 35 7.99 19.17 7.40
N TRP A 36 7.06 19.91 8.03
CA TRP A 36 5.67 19.46 8.13
C TRP A 36 5.23 19.05 6.72
N GLY A 37 4.94 17.77 6.56
CA GLY A 37 4.50 17.19 5.30
C GLY A 37 3.11 16.61 5.51
N PRO A 38 2.33 16.43 4.42
CA PRO A 38 1.07 15.73 4.52
C PRO A 38 1.30 14.36 5.17
N ARG A 39 0.51 14.02 6.19
CA ARG A 39 0.54 12.71 6.85
C ARG A 39 -0.86 12.15 6.88
N CYS A 40 -0.99 10.92 6.41
CA CYS A 40 -2.20 10.15 6.58
C CYS A 40 -2.14 9.35 7.89
N SER A 41 -3.13 9.58 8.76
CA SER A 41 -3.34 8.81 10.00
C SER A 41 -4.15 7.53 9.77
N HIS A 42 -4.78 7.36 8.61
CA HIS A 42 -5.59 6.19 8.29
C HIS A 42 -4.82 4.88 8.43
N SER A 43 -5.54 3.82 8.82
CA SER A 43 -4.97 2.53 9.20
C SER A 43 -4.58 1.66 8.00
N SER A 44 -5.23 1.82 6.85
CA SER A 44 -5.03 0.97 5.68
C SER A 44 -4.53 1.76 4.47
N MET A 45 -3.54 1.17 3.79
CA MET A 45 -2.96 1.66 2.54
C MET A 45 -2.85 0.48 1.58
N THR A 46 -2.55 0.76 0.31
CA THR A 46 -2.15 -0.26 -0.65
C THR A 46 -0.90 0.19 -1.39
N THR A 47 -0.16 -0.77 -1.92
CA THR A 47 0.88 -0.46 -2.91
C THR A 47 0.20 -0.09 -4.21
N PHE A 48 0.61 1.04 -4.79
CA PHE A 48 -0.03 1.63 -5.94
C PHE A 48 1.01 1.89 -7.01
N TYR A 49 0.89 1.23 -8.16
CA TYR A 49 1.88 1.35 -9.22
C TYR A 49 1.45 2.37 -10.27
N GLN A 50 2.32 3.35 -10.50
CA GLN A 50 2.21 4.26 -11.62
C GLN A 50 3.53 4.99 -11.86
N GLU A 51 4.01 4.99 -13.10
CA GLU A 51 5.30 5.59 -13.48
C GLU A 51 5.34 7.10 -13.24
N THR A 52 4.20 7.79 -13.41
CA THR A 52 4.11 9.25 -13.34
C THR A 52 3.87 9.82 -11.96
N PHE A 53 3.74 8.96 -10.93
CA PHE A 53 3.40 9.44 -9.60
C PHE A 53 4.62 9.84 -8.78
N HIS A 54 4.51 11.01 -8.14
CA HIS A 54 5.48 11.53 -7.21
C HIS A 54 5.01 11.33 -5.78
N CYS A 55 5.96 11.16 -4.85
CA CYS A 55 5.68 11.16 -3.42
C CYS A 55 5.18 12.55 -2.99
N GLU A 56 4.06 12.65 -2.27
CA GLU A 56 3.55 13.95 -1.80
C GLU A 56 4.43 14.59 -0.73
N VAL A 57 5.26 13.79 -0.05
CA VAL A 57 6.17 14.26 1.01
C VAL A 57 7.48 14.79 0.43
N CYS A 58 8.17 14.02 -0.42
CA CYS A 58 9.48 14.42 -0.95
C CYS A 58 9.47 14.90 -2.40
N ARG A 59 8.33 14.84 -3.08
CA ARG A 59 8.14 15.21 -4.50
C ARG A 59 9.04 14.47 -5.49
N ARG A 60 9.74 13.43 -5.05
CA ARG A 60 10.57 12.59 -5.92
C ARG A 60 9.73 11.52 -6.59
N TRP A 61 10.16 11.18 -7.81
CA TRP A 61 9.75 9.98 -8.53
C TRP A 61 10.21 8.75 -7.77
N ASN A 62 9.39 7.69 -7.76
CA ASN A 62 9.85 6.44 -7.18
C ASN A 62 10.66 5.65 -8.20
N SER A 63 11.92 5.33 -7.86
CA SER A 63 12.80 4.48 -8.67
C SER A 63 12.25 3.06 -8.88
N PHE A 64 11.37 2.58 -7.99
CA PHE A 64 10.78 1.25 -8.11
C PHE A 64 9.38 1.26 -8.73
N GLY A 65 8.75 2.42 -8.93
CA GLY A 65 7.43 2.57 -9.58
C GLY A 65 6.18 2.43 -8.68
N TRP A 66 6.31 2.09 -7.40
CA TRP A 66 5.17 1.87 -6.47
C TRP A 66 5.15 2.81 -5.26
N LEU A 67 4.05 3.51 -5.01
CA LEU A 67 3.86 4.33 -3.82
C LEU A 67 2.88 3.64 -2.86
N TYR A 68 2.90 3.99 -1.58
CA TYR A 68 1.78 3.70 -0.70
C TYR A 68 0.68 4.72 -0.97
N ARG A 69 -0.53 4.24 -1.25
CA ARG A 69 -1.75 5.07 -1.40
C ARG A 69 -2.74 4.70 -0.30
N CYS A 70 -3.32 5.71 0.35
CA CYS A 70 -4.41 5.50 1.29
C CYS A 70 -5.65 4.92 0.59
N VAL A 71 -6.28 3.91 1.19
CA VAL A 71 -7.47 3.24 0.64
C VAL A 71 -8.67 3.21 1.57
N VAL A 72 -8.56 3.72 2.80
CA VAL A 72 -9.65 3.70 3.79
C VAL A 72 -10.94 4.33 3.26
N ASP A 73 -10.84 5.50 2.61
CA ASP A 73 -12.01 6.14 2.01
C ASP A 73 -12.36 5.55 0.63
N ARG A 74 -11.36 4.96 -0.04
CA ARG A 74 -11.52 4.46 -1.40
C ARG A 74 -12.32 3.17 -1.45
N ASP A 75 -12.13 2.28 -0.48
CA ASP A 75 -12.82 0.99 -0.42
C ASP A 75 -14.35 1.11 -0.36
N PRO A 76 -14.93 1.92 0.55
CA PRO A 76 -16.37 2.18 0.55
C PRO A 76 -16.88 2.73 -0.78
N LEU A 77 -16.12 3.62 -1.43
CA LEU A 77 -16.51 4.21 -2.72
C LEU A 77 -16.48 3.18 -3.87
N ILE A 78 -15.53 2.25 -3.86
CA ILE A 78 -15.50 1.14 -4.82
C ILE A 78 -16.72 0.25 -4.63
N LEU A 79 -17.04 -0.11 -3.37
CA LEU A 79 -18.20 -0.94 -3.04
C LEU A 79 -19.52 -0.27 -3.45
N GLU A 80 -19.67 1.03 -3.20
CA GLU A 80 -20.83 1.81 -3.64
C GLU A 80 -20.94 1.84 -5.17
N GLY A 81 -19.81 2.01 -5.87
CA GLY A 81 -19.75 1.96 -7.33
C GLY A 81 -20.32 0.65 -7.89
N GLN A 82 -19.94 -0.48 -7.31
CA GLN A 82 -20.49 -1.79 -7.68
C GLN A 82 -21.99 -1.87 -7.43
N ASN A 83 -22.46 -1.41 -6.27
CA ASN A 83 -23.88 -1.43 -5.91
C ASN A 83 -24.73 -0.59 -6.86
N LYS A 84 -24.13 0.44 -7.48
CA LYS A 84 -24.76 1.25 -8.55
C LYS A 84 -24.61 0.67 -9.95
N GLY A 85 -23.99 -0.49 -10.11
CA GLY A 85 -23.75 -1.15 -11.40
C GLY A 85 -22.64 -0.51 -12.24
N VAL A 86 -21.75 0.29 -11.63
CA VAL A 86 -20.59 0.86 -12.32
C VAL A 86 -19.53 -0.22 -12.50
N GLN A 87 -18.92 -0.29 -13.68
CA GLN A 87 -17.77 -1.16 -13.92
C GLN A 87 -16.56 -0.65 -13.13
N ILE A 88 -16.25 -1.32 -12.02
CA ILE A 88 -15.13 -0.97 -11.11
C ILE A 88 -13.85 -1.76 -11.37
N ALA A 89 -13.95 -2.93 -12.00
CA ALA A 89 -12.82 -3.80 -12.31
C ALA A 89 -12.44 -3.68 -13.79
N PHE A 90 -11.14 -3.65 -14.07
CA PHE A 90 -10.62 -3.57 -15.43
C PHE A 90 -10.37 -4.94 -16.08
N ASP A 91 -10.40 -6.02 -15.31
CA ASP A 91 -10.13 -7.39 -15.77
C ASP A 91 -11.17 -8.41 -15.31
N SER A 92 -11.18 -9.58 -15.96
CA SER A 92 -12.13 -10.68 -15.65
C SER A 92 -11.96 -11.21 -14.23
N LEU A 93 -10.73 -11.28 -13.74
CA LEU A 93 -10.44 -11.68 -12.37
C LEU A 93 -11.05 -10.70 -11.36
N GLY A 94 -10.91 -9.40 -11.61
CA GLY A 94 -11.50 -8.38 -10.77
C GLY A 94 -13.02 -8.37 -10.82
N GLN A 95 -13.62 -8.63 -11.97
CA GLN A 95 -15.07 -8.79 -12.09
C GLN A 95 -15.60 -10.00 -11.30
N HIS A 96 -14.83 -11.09 -11.22
CA HIS A 96 -15.15 -12.23 -10.39
C HIS A 96 -15.16 -11.85 -8.90
N PHE A 97 -14.05 -11.31 -8.40
CA PHE A 97 -13.93 -10.94 -6.99
C PHE A 97 -14.77 -9.72 -6.58
N ALA A 98 -15.17 -8.86 -7.52
CA ALA A 98 -16.07 -7.74 -7.24
C ALA A 98 -17.45 -8.20 -6.72
N LYS A 99 -17.83 -9.46 -6.93
CA LYS A 99 -19.06 -10.04 -6.37
C LYS A 99 -18.92 -10.49 -4.91
N GLU A 100 -17.70 -10.75 -4.47
CA GLU A 100 -17.36 -11.30 -3.15
C GLU A 100 -16.77 -10.25 -2.21
N MET A 101 -16.58 -9.01 -2.68
CA MET A 101 -15.90 -7.99 -1.90
C MET A 101 -16.74 -7.47 -0.74
N THR A 102 -16.08 -7.17 0.37
CA THR A 102 -16.69 -6.64 1.59
C THR A 102 -15.77 -5.63 2.25
N LEU A 103 -16.30 -4.75 3.12
CA LEU A 103 -15.46 -3.89 3.99
C LEU A 103 -14.88 -4.63 5.21
N GLY A 104 -15.00 -5.96 5.22
CA GLY A 104 -14.56 -6.83 6.32
C GLY A 104 -15.47 -6.77 7.55
N LYS A 105 -15.21 -7.69 8.50
CA LYS A 105 -16.00 -7.83 9.74
C LYS A 105 -16.06 -6.58 10.61
N TYR A 106 -15.03 -5.72 10.56
CA TYR A 106 -14.93 -4.48 11.34
C TYR A 106 -15.25 -3.21 10.55
N GLY A 107 -15.70 -3.36 9.30
CA GLY A 107 -16.00 -2.27 8.39
C GLY A 107 -17.20 -1.41 8.81
N PRO A 108 -17.38 -0.22 8.19
CA PRO A 108 -18.52 0.66 8.43
C PRO A 108 -19.89 -0.05 8.31
N ASP A 109 -20.06 -0.90 7.29
CA ASP A 109 -21.31 -1.64 7.05
C ASP A 109 -21.67 -2.53 8.24
N SER A 110 -20.69 -3.28 8.75
CA SER A 110 -20.84 -4.19 9.89
C SER A 110 -21.27 -3.44 11.16
N ARG A 111 -20.78 -2.20 11.35
CA ARG A 111 -21.14 -1.37 12.51
C ARG A 111 -22.55 -0.78 12.45
N SER A 112 -23.19 -0.76 11.29
CA SER A 112 -24.59 -0.32 11.18
C SER A 112 -25.56 -1.27 11.91
N GLN A 113 -25.15 -2.52 12.14
CA GLN A 113 -25.97 -3.51 12.83
C GLN A 113 -25.72 -3.46 14.36
N LYS A 114 -26.79 -3.22 15.13
CA LYS A 114 -26.79 -3.08 16.61
C LYS A 114 -26.02 -4.20 17.31
N ASN A 115 -26.36 -5.44 16.97
CA ASN A 115 -25.85 -6.65 17.64
C ASN A 115 -24.62 -7.28 16.96
N ASN A 116 -23.97 -6.56 16.05
CA ASN A 116 -22.83 -7.12 15.31
C ASN A 116 -21.60 -7.38 16.18
N PHE A 117 -21.52 -6.76 17.36
CA PHE A 117 -20.43 -6.98 18.32
C PHE A 117 -20.14 -8.47 18.57
N LEU A 118 -21.18 -9.28 18.73
CA LEU A 118 -21.01 -10.72 19.00
C LEU A 118 -20.44 -11.50 17.79
N LYS A 119 -20.57 -10.95 16.58
CA LYS A 119 -19.96 -11.49 15.35
C LYS A 119 -18.54 -10.95 15.11
N GLU A 120 -18.22 -9.79 15.69
CA GLU A 120 -16.93 -9.12 15.57
C GLU A 120 -15.83 -9.78 16.41
N ILE A 121 -16.20 -10.31 17.58
CA ILE A 121 -15.26 -10.92 18.52
C ILE A 121 -15.06 -12.41 18.24
N SER A 122 -13.84 -12.90 18.43
CA SER A 122 -13.57 -14.35 18.39
C SER A 122 -14.16 -15.05 19.61
N MET A 123 -14.28 -16.38 19.54
CA MET A 123 -14.70 -17.18 20.71
C MET A 123 -13.75 -16.99 21.91
N GLU A 124 -12.45 -16.88 21.66
CA GLU A 124 -11.44 -16.64 22.70
C GLU A 124 -11.65 -15.28 23.38
N GLN A 125 -11.93 -14.24 22.58
CA GLN A 125 -12.26 -12.92 23.11
C GLN A 125 -13.57 -12.95 23.89
N MET A 126 -14.57 -13.68 23.41
CA MET A 126 -15.85 -13.85 24.11
C MET A 126 -15.66 -14.46 25.50
N CYS A 127 -14.79 -15.46 25.64
CA CYS A 127 -14.44 -16.05 26.94
C CYS A 127 -13.63 -15.12 27.86
N SER A 128 -12.98 -14.10 27.32
CA SER A 128 -12.20 -13.13 28.11
C SER A 128 -13.04 -12.05 28.78
N TYR A 129 -14.26 -11.81 28.28
CA TYR A 129 -15.18 -10.83 28.84
C TYR A 129 -16.06 -11.45 29.93
N THR A 130 -16.32 -10.68 30.99
CA THR A 130 -17.38 -11.04 31.94
C THR A 130 -18.76 -10.75 31.34
N PRO A 131 -19.82 -11.45 31.79
CA PRO A 131 -21.18 -11.16 31.35
C PRO A 131 -21.59 -9.69 31.56
N GLU A 132 -21.13 -9.07 32.64
CA GLU A 132 -21.40 -7.66 32.96
C GLU A 132 -20.72 -6.72 31.95
N GLN A 133 -19.51 -7.05 31.51
CA GLN A 133 -18.80 -6.29 30.49
C GLN A 133 -19.50 -6.38 29.13
N ILE A 134 -19.93 -7.59 28.73
CA ILE A 134 -20.69 -7.78 27.49
C ILE A 134 -22.00 -7.00 27.55
N SER A 135 -22.73 -7.08 28.66
CA SER A 135 -23.97 -6.31 28.89
C SER A 135 -23.73 -4.81 28.76
N THR A 136 -22.64 -4.31 29.36
CA THR A 136 -22.26 -2.89 29.28
C THR A 136 -21.98 -2.47 27.84
N ILE A 137 -21.22 -3.26 27.07
CA ILE A 137 -20.89 -2.96 25.67
C ILE A 137 -22.16 -2.93 24.82
N LEU A 138 -23.07 -3.89 25.00
CA LEU A 138 -24.33 -3.94 24.26
C LEU A 138 -25.21 -2.74 24.64
N ALA A 139 -25.33 -2.41 25.93
CA ALA A 139 -26.07 -1.24 26.39
C ALA A 139 -25.51 0.07 25.84
N GLN A 140 -24.18 0.21 25.73
CA GLN A 140 -23.55 1.38 25.12
C GLN A 140 -23.88 1.51 23.64
N ARG A 141 -23.83 0.40 22.88
CA ARG A 141 -24.19 0.41 21.45
C ARG A 141 -25.66 0.74 21.25
N ASP A 142 -26.52 0.20 22.11
CA ASP A 142 -27.95 0.48 22.13
C ASP A 142 -28.22 1.96 22.40
N HIS A 143 -27.56 2.51 23.42
CA HIS A 143 -27.69 3.92 23.78
C HIS A 143 -27.26 4.87 22.65
N VAL A 144 -26.17 4.57 21.93
CA VAL A 144 -25.75 5.36 20.76
C VAL A 144 -26.82 5.32 19.67
N ALA A 145 -27.38 4.14 19.39
CA ALA A 145 -28.45 4.01 18.39
C ALA A 145 -29.72 4.79 18.80
N GLU A 146 -30.08 4.76 20.08
CA GLU A 146 -31.20 5.53 20.63
C GLU A 146 -30.96 7.04 20.52
N LYS A 147 -29.77 7.53 20.89
CA LYS A 147 -29.42 8.95 20.78
C LYS A 147 -29.48 9.45 19.34
N ILE A 148 -28.97 8.67 18.39
CA ILE A 148 -29.08 8.97 16.96
C ILE A 148 -30.57 9.03 16.55
N ALA A 149 -31.41 8.11 17.02
CA ALA A 149 -32.84 8.12 16.73
C ALA A 149 -33.59 9.31 17.36
N GLU A 150 -33.22 9.73 18.57
CA GLU A 150 -33.75 10.92 19.24
C GLU A 150 -33.39 12.21 18.49
N GLU A 151 -32.12 12.36 18.10
CA GLU A 151 -31.67 13.49 17.27
C GLU A 151 -32.44 13.55 15.95
N ARG A 152 -32.73 12.40 15.33
CA ARG A 152 -33.56 12.34 14.13
C ARG A 152 -35.00 12.80 14.36
N LYS A 153 -35.63 12.41 15.48
CA LYS A 153 -36.99 12.84 15.85
C LYS A 153 -37.09 14.35 16.11
N SER A 154 -36.00 14.99 16.54
CA SER A 154 -35.96 16.43 16.80
C SER A 154 -36.01 17.30 15.52
N VAL A 155 -35.91 16.69 14.33
CA VAL A 155 -35.92 17.41 13.05
C VAL A 155 -37.35 17.53 12.52
N PRO A 156 -37.81 18.74 12.14
CA PRO A 156 -39.16 18.93 11.59
C PRO A 156 -39.41 18.03 10.37
N THR A 157 -40.65 17.57 10.24
CA THR A 157 -41.17 16.57 9.28
C THR A 157 -41.01 16.93 7.79
N ASN A 158 -40.35 18.04 7.45
CA ASN A 158 -40.06 18.38 6.07
C ASN A 158 -38.98 17.43 5.54
N TYR A 159 -39.38 16.49 4.70
CA TYR A 159 -38.51 15.51 4.03
C TYR A 159 -37.24 16.14 3.43
N ASN A 160 -37.35 17.32 2.83
CA ASN A 160 -36.18 18.00 2.25
C ASN A 160 -35.21 18.52 3.31
N GLN A 161 -35.69 18.96 4.48
CA GLN A 161 -34.83 19.39 5.59
C GLN A 161 -34.17 18.20 6.29
N ALA A 162 -34.91 17.10 6.49
CA ALA A 162 -34.37 15.86 7.06
C ALA A 162 -33.30 15.25 6.14
N LYS A 163 -33.55 15.16 4.84
CA LYS A 163 -32.59 14.66 3.84
C LYS A 163 -31.33 15.53 3.75
N ASN A 164 -31.46 16.84 3.90
CA ASN A 164 -30.31 17.74 3.91
C ASN A 164 -29.50 17.65 5.21
N LYS A 165 -30.16 17.39 6.35
CA LYS A 165 -29.50 17.29 7.65
C LYS A 165 -28.86 15.91 7.87
N PHE A 166 -29.47 14.84 7.35
CA PHE A 166 -28.96 13.47 7.44
C PHE A 166 -28.94 12.79 6.04
N PRO A 167 -28.06 13.23 5.14
CA PRO A 167 -28.00 12.72 3.76
C PRO A 167 -27.58 11.25 3.65
N ASP A 168 -27.03 10.69 4.74
CA ASP A 168 -26.52 9.32 4.80
C ASP A 168 -27.47 8.34 5.49
N ASP A 169 -28.68 8.78 5.85
CA ASP A 169 -29.66 7.89 6.46
C ASP A 169 -30.11 6.79 5.48
N GLY A 170 -30.00 5.52 5.90
CA GLY A 170 -30.39 4.34 5.11
C GLY A 170 -29.31 3.75 4.21
N ARG A 171 -28.10 4.32 4.20
CA ARG A 171 -26.93 3.76 3.53
C ARG A 171 -25.75 3.67 4.52
N PRO A 172 -24.80 2.76 4.32
CA PRO A 172 -23.57 2.79 5.10
C PRO A 172 -22.86 4.13 4.94
N TRP A 173 -22.10 4.52 5.97
CA TRP A 173 -21.31 5.75 5.90
C TRP A 173 -20.38 5.70 4.69
N LEU A 174 -20.45 6.73 3.84
CA LEU A 174 -19.68 6.84 2.61
C LEU A 174 -18.96 8.18 2.58
N PRO A 175 -17.64 8.20 2.34
CA PRO A 175 -16.89 9.43 2.22
C PRO A 175 -17.29 10.16 0.93
N ASN A 176 -17.23 11.49 0.95
CA ASN A 176 -17.46 12.28 -0.26
C ASN A 176 -16.28 12.10 -1.22
N HIS A 177 -16.54 11.74 -2.48
CA HIS A 177 -15.51 11.58 -3.52
C HIS A 177 -14.55 12.78 -3.63
N LYS A 178 -15.03 14.01 -3.39
CA LYS A 178 -14.20 15.23 -3.45
C LYS A 178 -13.25 15.38 -2.26
N HIS A 179 -13.52 14.68 -1.17
CA HIS A 179 -12.80 14.77 0.09
C HIS A 179 -12.14 13.45 0.49
N GLU A 180 -12.11 12.43 -0.39
CA GLU A 180 -11.41 11.17 -0.11
C GLU A 180 -9.92 11.42 0.16
N CYS A 181 -9.33 10.69 1.09
CA CYS A 181 -7.91 10.76 1.34
C CYS A 181 -7.12 10.14 0.17
N GLN A 182 -6.51 11.00 -0.66
CA GLN A 182 -5.68 10.57 -1.80
C GLN A 182 -4.19 10.48 -1.49
N PHE A 183 -3.82 10.53 -0.20
CA PHE A 183 -2.42 10.62 0.23
C PHE A 183 -1.54 9.51 -0.37
N LYS A 184 -0.45 9.93 -1.00
CA LYS A 184 0.55 9.05 -1.62
C LYS A 184 1.96 9.35 -1.09
N ALA A 185 2.65 8.31 -0.62
CA ALA A 185 4.01 8.45 -0.14
C ALA A 185 4.92 7.28 -0.55
N CYS A 186 6.20 7.56 -0.78
CA CYS A 186 7.18 6.52 -1.04
C CYS A 186 7.60 5.82 0.26
N HIS A 187 8.18 4.62 0.11
CA HIS A 187 8.63 3.82 1.25
C HIS A 187 9.58 4.56 2.20
N ARG A 188 10.48 5.40 1.65
CA ARG A 188 11.42 6.20 2.46
C ARG A 188 10.73 7.27 3.31
N CYS A 189 9.68 7.91 2.78
CA CYS A 189 8.96 8.96 3.49
C CYS A 189 7.88 8.43 4.42
N HIS A 190 7.37 7.23 4.15
CA HIS A 190 6.33 6.60 4.94
C HIS A 190 6.62 5.11 5.16
N THR A 191 7.57 4.83 6.04
CA THR A 191 8.01 3.47 6.38
C THR A 191 6.88 2.60 6.93
N VAL A 192 6.01 3.19 7.75
CA VAL A 192 4.81 2.55 8.31
C VAL A 192 3.79 2.15 7.22
N GLY A 193 3.91 2.71 6.01
CA GLY A 193 3.06 2.33 4.88
C GLY A 193 3.15 0.84 4.55
N ARG A 194 4.30 0.19 4.83
CA ARG A 194 4.46 -1.26 4.67
C ARG A 194 3.45 -2.01 5.54
N ASP A 195 3.42 -1.68 6.82
CA ASP A 195 2.57 -2.36 7.81
C ASP A 195 1.08 -2.07 7.53
N LYS A 196 0.78 -0.87 7.02
CA LYS A 196 -0.57 -0.48 6.61
C LYS A 196 -1.02 -1.07 5.28
N SER A 197 -0.09 -1.56 4.45
CA SER A 197 -0.35 -2.19 3.14
C SER A 197 -0.52 -3.71 3.20
N TRP A 198 -0.47 -4.27 4.41
CA TRP A 198 -0.60 -5.70 4.61
C TRP A 198 -2.06 -6.16 4.52
N VAL A 199 -2.24 -7.39 4.04
CA VAL A 199 -3.54 -8.06 3.93
C VAL A 199 -3.42 -9.47 4.50
N SER A 200 -4.42 -9.89 5.28
CA SER A 200 -4.50 -11.23 5.85
C SER A 200 -4.92 -12.26 4.80
N LEU A 201 -4.06 -13.26 4.53
CA LEU A 201 -4.44 -14.41 3.69
C LEU A 201 -5.61 -15.19 4.29
N ASN A 202 -5.62 -15.41 5.61
CA ASN A 202 -6.73 -16.05 6.30
C ASN A 202 -8.02 -15.22 6.19
N GLY A 203 -7.91 -13.89 6.24
CA GLY A 203 -9.05 -13.00 6.02
C GLY A 203 -9.65 -13.19 4.64
N VAL A 204 -8.80 -13.17 3.60
CA VAL A 204 -9.22 -13.40 2.21
C VAL A 204 -9.87 -14.78 2.03
N LEU A 205 -9.27 -15.83 2.60
CA LEU A 205 -9.84 -17.19 2.55
C LEU A 205 -11.18 -17.31 3.29
N ASN A 206 -11.40 -16.49 4.31
CA ASN A 206 -12.66 -16.42 5.05
C ASN A 206 -13.70 -15.47 4.40
N GLY A 207 -13.45 -14.99 3.18
CA GLY A 207 -14.37 -14.10 2.45
C GLY A 207 -14.22 -12.61 2.77
N GLU A 208 -13.18 -12.21 3.51
CA GLU A 208 -12.86 -10.79 3.75
C GLU A 208 -12.03 -10.21 2.59
N VAL A 209 -12.61 -10.19 1.38
CA VAL A 209 -11.93 -9.64 0.20
C VAL A 209 -12.18 -8.13 0.13
N LEU A 210 -11.16 -7.32 0.41
CA LEU A 210 -11.30 -5.86 0.39
C LEU A 210 -11.53 -5.32 -1.05
N PRO A 211 -12.32 -4.23 -1.22
CA PRO A 211 -12.69 -3.73 -2.55
C PRO A 211 -11.51 -3.35 -3.45
N HIS A 212 -10.49 -2.68 -2.93
CA HIS A 212 -9.29 -2.33 -3.70
C HIS A 212 -8.51 -3.56 -4.18
N LEU A 213 -8.53 -4.67 -3.43
CA LEU A 213 -7.87 -5.92 -3.81
C LEU A 213 -8.67 -6.68 -4.86
N ALA A 214 -9.97 -6.82 -4.62
CA ALA A 214 -10.91 -7.45 -5.54
C ALA A 214 -10.79 -6.82 -6.92
N THR A 215 -10.93 -5.50 -7.00
CA THR A 215 -10.87 -4.74 -8.27
C THR A 215 -9.48 -4.63 -8.88
N GLY A 216 -8.43 -4.98 -8.14
CA GLY A 216 -7.05 -4.76 -8.58
C GLY A 216 -6.68 -3.27 -8.65
N PHE A 217 -7.32 -2.42 -7.84
CA PHE A 217 -7.19 -0.96 -7.85
C PHE A 217 -5.73 -0.48 -7.92
N SER A 218 -4.81 -1.15 -7.24
CA SER A 218 -3.36 -0.90 -7.26
C SER A 218 -2.72 -0.82 -8.65
N PHE A 219 -3.35 -1.47 -9.63
CA PHE A 219 -2.87 -1.59 -11.01
C PHE A 219 -3.84 -0.96 -12.03
N SER A 220 -4.86 -0.24 -11.56
CA SER A 220 -5.91 0.31 -12.43
C SER A 220 -5.39 1.24 -13.52
N TYR A 221 -4.26 1.92 -13.29
CA TYR A 221 -3.64 2.82 -14.27
C TYR A 221 -2.85 2.08 -15.35
N ILE A 222 -2.28 0.91 -15.05
CA ILE A 222 -1.61 0.07 -16.05
C ILE A 222 -2.67 -0.70 -16.86
N GLY A 223 -3.81 -1.02 -16.22
CA GLY A 223 -4.87 -1.82 -16.84
C GLY A 223 -4.56 -3.32 -16.90
N THR A 224 -3.48 -3.77 -16.26
CA THR A 224 -3.08 -5.19 -16.21
C THR A 224 -2.53 -5.54 -14.83
N ARG A 225 -2.83 -6.74 -14.34
CA ARG A 225 -2.21 -7.26 -13.12
C ARG A 225 -0.84 -7.86 -13.43
N PRO A 226 0.22 -7.53 -12.67
CA PRO A 226 1.51 -8.20 -12.80
C PRO A 226 1.38 -9.63 -12.27
N CYS A 227 1.25 -10.60 -13.19
CA CYS A 227 1.26 -12.02 -12.88
C CYS A 227 2.62 -12.61 -13.26
N ALA A 228 3.22 -13.37 -12.36
CA ALA A 228 4.41 -14.17 -12.67
C ALA A 228 4.00 -15.63 -12.90
N ASP A 229 4.65 -16.29 -13.85
CA ASP A 229 4.44 -17.72 -14.11
C ASP A 229 4.78 -18.54 -12.86
N ALA A 230 3.84 -19.38 -12.42
CA ALA A 230 3.99 -20.22 -11.24
C ALA A 230 5.20 -21.15 -11.35
N GLU A 231 5.50 -21.68 -12.55
CA GLU A 231 6.68 -22.53 -12.78
C GLU A 231 7.98 -21.74 -12.64
N ILE A 232 7.99 -20.46 -12.99
CA ILE A 232 9.14 -19.58 -12.76
C ILE A 232 9.29 -19.28 -11.27
N VAL A 233 8.19 -18.91 -10.59
CA VAL A 233 8.18 -18.55 -9.16
C VAL A 233 8.62 -19.73 -8.29
N LYS A 234 8.19 -20.95 -8.61
CA LYS A 234 8.58 -22.20 -7.93
C LYS A 234 10.09 -22.43 -7.91
N ASN A 235 10.80 -21.93 -8.93
CA ASN A 235 12.24 -22.10 -9.09
C ASN A 235 13.07 -20.89 -8.61
N LEU A 236 12.45 -19.86 -8.02
CA LEU A 236 13.17 -18.72 -7.44
C LEU A 236 14.01 -19.18 -6.24
N GLY A 237 15.30 -18.83 -6.24
CA GLY A 237 16.23 -19.25 -5.19
C GLY A 237 16.73 -20.70 -5.29
N CYS A 238 16.12 -21.53 -6.14
CA CYS A 238 16.53 -22.92 -6.38
C CYS A 238 17.55 -23.07 -7.51
N ARG A 239 17.88 -21.98 -8.23
CA ARG A 239 18.89 -22.02 -9.28
C ARG A 239 20.28 -22.09 -8.64
N PRO A 240 21.18 -22.96 -9.13
CA PRO A 240 22.54 -23.00 -8.63
C PRO A 240 23.17 -21.62 -8.81
N VAL A 241 23.73 -21.06 -7.72
CA VAL A 241 24.55 -19.86 -7.80
C VAL A 241 25.67 -20.20 -8.79
N PRO A 242 25.85 -19.44 -9.89
CA PRO A 242 26.98 -19.64 -10.76
C PRO A 242 28.23 -19.36 -9.92
N LEU A 243 28.85 -20.42 -9.41
CA LEU A 243 30.17 -20.35 -8.81
C LEU A 243 31.08 -19.82 -9.91
N VAL A 244 31.66 -18.65 -9.69
CA VAL A 244 32.66 -18.08 -10.58
C VAL A 244 33.72 -19.16 -10.76
N SER A 245 33.83 -19.73 -11.96
CA SER A 245 34.81 -20.79 -12.23
C SER A 245 36.19 -20.19 -11.99
N ALA A 246 36.78 -20.53 -10.84
CA ALA A 246 38.13 -20.16 -10.49
C ALA A 246 39.12 -20.98 -11.31
N MET A 247 39.16 -20.82 -12.64
CA MET A 247 40.16 -21.50 -13.47
C MET A 247 40.29 -20.88 -14.87
N LYS A 248 40.90 -19.67 -14.94
CA LYS A 248 41.70 -19.23 -16.11
C LYS A 248 42.80 -18.24 -15.69
N PHE A 249 43.69 -18.63 -14.77
CA PHE A 249 44.94 -17.90 -14.52
C PHE A 249 46.12 -18.86 -14.32
N CYS A 250 46.37 -19.74 -15.29
CA CYS A 250 47.65 -20.42 -15.39
C CYS A 250 47.89 -20.90 -16.83
N LYS A 251 48.30 -19.97 -17.71
CA LYS A 251 49.06 -20.27 -18.93
C LYS A 251 49.85 -19.04 -19.32
N ARG A 252 50.98 -18.82 -18.62
CA ARG A 252 52.17 -18.11 -19.12
C ARG A 252 53.31 -18.46 -18.17
N LEU A 253 53.97 -19.58 -18.45
CA LEU A 253 55.36 -19.89 -18.07
C LEU A 253 55.74 -21.19 -18.79
N ALA A 254 56.00 -21.05 -20.09
CA ALA A 254 56.72 -22.04 -20.90
C ALA A 254 57.14 -21.36 -22.22
N MET A 255 58.03 -20.37 -22.12
CA MET A 255 58.96 -19.98 -23.19
C MET A 255 60.12 -19.22 -22.53
N SER A 256 61.15 -19.96 -22.10
CA SER A 256 62.55 -19.66 -22.39
C SER A 256 63.42 -20.85 -22.01
#